data_AF-A0A812IBY9-F1
#
_entry.id   AF-A0A812IBY9-F1
#
_cell.length_a   1.000
_cell.length_b   1.000
_cell.length_c   1.000
_cell.angle_alpha   90.00
_cell.angle_beta   90.00
_cell.angle_gamma   90.00
#
_symmetry.space_group_name_H-M   'P 1'
#
loop_
_entity.id
_entity.type
_entity.pdbx_description
1 polymer ?
#
loop_
_entity_poly.entity_id
_entity_poly.type
_entity_poly.pdbx_seq_one_letter_code
_entity_poly.pdbx_strand_id
1 'polypeptide(L)'
;MQVKVVLPSGEVNVPVEPNSTPGHLKENLKYSIRAPPKQIKLTCEGRELDDIKPLAGEPNNVADGAVLVAERREGVVEDESFSPKSSPPPAMIRKEEPPKPKKPKKDVVRPTLSEGDVKKEKTLSPGHQGWAVKSAYLEAKSKKRHMAYLKIENCEEKKAYPEHEDFSVVLPLGDPQCSPVWTAVVQQLEIGERASFTLSRKVLDFNPESLAPDDFCSTWEVELIRVVEVEDVAEDFQQLLEIESSGGKDRAEDLDAAAVHWRVRRWTPEGTFCIASSRERIAILPGYGLVPIEDQNAPPVQVAVGEGQQEAVELIAARVGPGGKGHLFLKSQALKANRPNGCVIMDVELAEGAMNTSSLLQEGRALTLSVVGPFLAGAAGVGLLWQFVCLGKHLHRTLRLVPREGQGSSLTTTQRSSELGKASESMGYRAYETQTAVNEYLHFHYGPQSVQLQMAVQGASQVTWGFERVLDVCFNHAVGWEHALDVGCAVGGNTFALSSRFQHVVGVDTSHAFIQAACSLQRTKSLPYLLPGRGVQESWASIPRNSQPSRCSFACVDVMDFMHSGSRFDLILACNVLCRLRTPRSWLSSLREALSSDGVVVLATPYAWLEAWTPAEVPRMEEKRT
;
A
#
# COMPACT_ATOMS: atom_id res chain seq x y z
N MET A 1 4.24 26.06 -8.40
CA MET A 1 4.93 27.28 -7.96
C MET A 1 5.98 26.90 -6.92
N GLN A 2 6.96 27.75 -6.67
CA GLN A 2 7.97 27.65 -5.63
C GLN A 2 7.72 28.78 -4.64
N VAL A 3 7.60 28.49 -3.36
CA VAL A 3 7.50 29.52 -2.31
C VAL A 3 8.67 29.36 -1.35
N LYS A 4 9.15 30.48 -0.81
CA LYS A 4 10.17 30.47 0.24
C LYS A 4 9.47 30.55 1.59
N VAL A 5 9.61 29.54 2.43
CA VAL A 5 9.02 29.54 3.79
C VAL A 5 10.10 29.88 4.81
N VAL A 6 9.85 30.91 5.61
CA VAL A 6 10.66 31.31 6.75
C VAL A 6 10.11 30.62 8.00
N LEU A 7 10.93 29.76 8.60
CA LEU A 7 10.66 29.08 9.86
C LEU A 7 11.51 29.70 10.97
N PRO A 8 11.14 29.51 12.26
CA PRO A 8 11.99 29.95 13.38
C PRO A 8 13.42 29.39 13.33
N SER A 9 13.59 28.23 12.71
CA SER A 9 14.84 27.49 12.56
C SER A 9 15.60 27.76 11.25
N GLY A 10 15.08 28.61 10.35
CA GLY A 10 15.72 28.95 9.08
C GLY A 10 14.77 28.97 7.88
N GLU A 11 15.33 29.25 6.69
CA GLU A 11 14.56 29.34 5.44
C GLU A 11 14.59 28.04 4.65
N VAL A 12 13.49 27.75 3.93
CA VAL A 12 13.35 26.57 3.08
C VAL A 12 12.55 26.89 1.82
N ASN A 13 13.04 26.43 0.67
CA ASN A 13 12.29 26.52 -0.59
C ASN A 13 11.35 25.33 -0.70
N VAL A 14 10.07 25.61 -0.96
CA VAL A 14 9.01 24.59 -1.00
C VAL A 14 8.32 24.64 -2.35
N PRO A 15 8.42 23.58 -3.17
CA PRO A 15 7.56 23.44 -4.32
C PRO A 15 6.13 23.17 -3.85
N VAL A 16 5.18 23.87 -4.46
CA VAL A 16 3.75 23.77 -4.17
C VAL A 16 2.99 23.53 -5.46
N GLU A 17 2.11 22.54 -5.42
CA GLU A 17 1.23 22.20 -6.53
C GLU A 17 0.23 23.34 -6.81
N PRO A 18 -0.27 23.49 -8.05
CA PRO A 18 -1.15 24.60 -8.44
C PRO A 18 -2.38 24.82 -7.54
N ASN A 19 -2.93 23.76 -6.95
CA ASN A 19 -4.12 23.80 -6.10
C ASN A 19 -3.80 23.67 -4.60
N SER A 20 -2.52 23.77 -4.20
CA SER A 20 -2.13 23.69 -2.79
C SER A 20 -2.71 24.86 -2.00
N THR A 21 -3.25 24.58 -0.82
CA THR A 21 -3.75 25.59 0.11
C THR A 21 -2.73 25.82 1.22
N PRO A 22 -2.79 26.94 1.96
CA PRO A 22 -1.98 27.12 3.16
C PRO A 22 -2.19 26.00 4.18
N GLY A 23 -3.40 25.43 4.28
CA GLY A 23 -3.67 24.26 5.13
C GLY A 23 -2.80 23.04 4.76
N HIS A 24 -2.67 22.73 3.47
CA HIS A 24 -1.76 21.66 3.01
C HIS A 24 -0.29 21.93 3.38
N LEU A 25 0.13 23.20 3.31
CA LEU A 25 1.49 23.58 3.69
C LEU A 25 1.71 23.45 5.20
N LYS A 26 0.73 23.84 6.03
CA LYS A 26 0.77 23.69 7.50
C LYS A 26 0.89 22.24 7.94
N GLU A 27 0.22 21.31 7.24
CA GLU A 27 0.36 19.87 7.50
C GLU A 27 1.79 19.37 7.35
N ASN A 28 2.55 19.91 6.39
CA ASN A 28 3.96 19.55 6.19
C ASN A 28 4.91 20.28 7.16
N LEU A 29 4.50 21.47 7.66
CA LEU A 29 5.29 22.32 8.55
C LEU A 29 5.15 21.95 10.03
N LYS A 30 4.13 21.15 10.41
CA LYS A 30 3.85 20.80 11.82
C LYS A 30 5.03 20.15 12.56
N TYR A 31 5.85 19.40 11.84
CA TYR A 31 7.04 18.76 12.41
C TYR A 31 8.16 19.76 12.70
N SER A 32 8.29 20.77 11.85
CA SER A 32 9.35 21.78 11.92
C SER A 32 9.03 22.87 12.94
N ILE A 33 7.75 23.22 13.07
CA ILE A 33 7.25 24.20 14.04
C ILE A 33 6.92 23.52 15.39
N ARG A 34 6.82 22.19 15.41
CA ARG A 34 6.37 21.39 16.56
C ARG A 34 5.04 21.88 17.11
N ALA A 35 4.11 22.17 16.21
CA ALA A 35 2.77 22.63 16.54
C ALA A 35 1.76 22.01 15.56
N PRO A 36 0.54 21.66 16.01
CA PRO A 36 -0.49 21.16 15.12
C PRO A 36 -0.85 22.21 14.05
N PRO A 37 -1.25 21.81 12.84
CA PRO A 37 -1.51 22.71 11.71
C PRO A 37 -2.43 23.88 12.03
N LYS A 38 -3.46 23.66 12.85
CA LYS A 38 -4.39 24.71 13.32
C LYS A 38 -3.71 25.81 14.14
N GLN A 39 -2.63 25.47 14.84
CA GLN A 39 -1.81 26.42 15.60
C GLN A 39 -0.69 27.06 14.77
N ILE A 40 -0.53 26.68 13.51
CA ILE A 40 0.43 27.31 12.61
C ILE A 40 -0.26 28.47 11.91
N LYS A 41 0.38 29.63 11.95
CA LYS A 41 0.00 30.82 11.19
C LYS A 41 0.94 30.96 10.01
N LEU A 42 0.36 31.09 8.81
CA LEU A 42 1.09 31.38 7.59
C LEU A 42 0.72 32.78 7.13
N THR A 43 1.74 33.61 6.91
CA THR A 43 1.56 34.97 6.39
C THR A 43 2.35 35.19 5.12
N CYS A 44 1.79 35.94 4.18
CA CYS A 44 2.47 36.44 2.99
C CYS A 44 2.37 37.97 3.03
N GLU A 45 3.50 38.67 2.97
CA GLU A 45 3.53 40.15 3.05
C GLU A 45 2.79 40.70 4.30
N GLY A 46 2.88 39.99 5.42
CA GLY A 46 2.21 40.35 6.68
C GLY A 46 0.71 40.03 6.75
N ARG A 47 0.09 39.58 5.64
CA ARG A 47 -1.32 39.15 5.62
C ARG A 47 -1.42 37.66 5.90
N GLU A 48 -2.31 37.29 6.82
CA GLU A 48 -2.62 35.88 7.09
C GLU A 48 -3.37 35.25 5.92
N LEU A 49 -2.95 34.04 5.57
CA LEU A 49 -3.51 33.29 4.46
C LEU A 49 -4.74 32.48 4.90
N ASP A 50 -5.73 32.40 4.01
CA ASP A 50 -6.91 31.56 4.14
C ASP A 50 -6.55 30.09 3.87
N ASP A 51 -6.71 29.23 4.88
CA ASP A 51 -6.29 27.83 4.84
C ASP A 51 -7.04 26.95 3.84
N ILE A 52 -8.22 27.39 3.40
CA ILE A 52 -9.12 26.63 2.54
C ILE A 52 -8.88 27.00 1.07
N LYS A 53 -8.48 28.24 0.80
CA LYS A 53 -8.32 28.74 -0.57
C LYS A 53 -6.94 28.38 -1.14
N PRO A 54 -6.83 28.13 -2.46
CA PRO A 54 -5.52 27.88 -3.09
C PRO A 54 -4.56 29.04 -2.82
N LEU A 55 -3.27 28.73 -2.65
CA LEU A 55 -2.22 29.73 -2.42
C LEU A 55 -2.21 30.80 -3.53
N ALA A 56 -2.25 30.39 -4.80
CA ALA A 56 -2.28 31.31 -5.94
C ALA A 56 -3.67 31.92 -6.23
N GLY A 57 -4.73 31.43 -5.56
CA GLY A 57 -6.11 31.89 -5.78
C GLY A 57 -6.52 33.00 -4.82
N GLU A 58 -7.60 33.71 -5.15
CA GLU A 58 -8.19 34.68 -4.22
C GLU A 58 -8.76 34.00 -2.96
N PRO A 59 -8.57 34.56 -1.75
CA PRO A 59 -7.93 35.86 -1.47
C PRO A 59 -6.42 35.76 -1.24
N ASN A 60 -5.81 34.58 -1.34
CA ASN A 60 -4.41 34.35 -0.97
C ASN A 60 -3.41 34.98 -1.93
N ASN A 61 -3.66 34.98 -3.24
CA ASN A 61 -2.86 35.72 -4.24
C ASN A 61 -1.33 35.56 -4.09
N VAL A 62 -0.86 34.40 -3.63
CA VAL A 62 0.56 34.11 -3.42
C VAL A 62 1.21 33.87 -4.77
N ALA A 63 2.17 34.73 -5.13
CA ALA A 63 2.91 34.64 -6.37
C ALA A 63 3.99 33.54 -6.33
N ASP A 64 4.41 33.09 -7.52
CA ASP A 64 5.59 32.24 -7.65
C ASP A 64 6.84 32.99 -7.15
N GLY A 65 7.60 32.36 -6.26
CA GLY A 65 8.74 32.95 -5.56
C GLY A 65 8.41 33.74 -4.28
N ALA A 66 7.14 33.82 -3.89
CA ALA A 66 6.74 34.59 -2.70
C ALA A 66 7.34 34.04 -1.40
N VAL A 67 7.57 34.96 -0.45
CA VAL A 67 8.08 34.64 0.89
C VAL A 67 6.92 34.51 1.87
N LEU A 68 6.79 33.33 2.46
CA LEU A 68 5.81 32.99 3.48
C LEU A 68 6.49 32.90 4.84
N VAL A 69 5.92 33.51 5.87
CA VAL A 69 6.41 33.35 7.26
C VAL A 69 5.49 32.37 7.98
N ALA A 70 6.08 31.35 8.58
CA ALA A 70 5.37 30.33 9.33
C ALA A 70 5.73 30.40 10.82
N GLU A 71 4.74 30.70 11.65
CA GLU A 71 4.91 30.92 13.08
C GLU A 71 3.84 30.18 13.90
N ARG A 72 4.09 29.96 15.19
CA ARG A 72 3.10 29.41 16.10
C ARG A 72 2.15 30.52 16.56
N ARG A 73 0.85 30.28 16.55
CA ARG A 73 -0.15 31.19 17.13
C ARG A 73 0.03 31.26 18.65
N GLU A 74 0.16 32.46 19.19
CA GLU A 74 0.17 32.69 20.65
C GLU A 74 -1.25 32.61 21.23
N GLY A 75 -1.42 31.97 22.40
CA GLY A 75 -2.68 32.00 23.17
C GLY A 75 -3.71 30.90 22.90
N VAL A 76 -3.41 29.89 22.06
CA VAL A 76 -4.30 28.73 21.87
C VAL A 76 -3.96 27.65 22.90
N VAL A 77 -4.96 27.24 23.69
CA VAL A 77 -4.85 26.17 24.70
C VAL A 77 -4.32 24.87 24.06
N GLU A 78 -3.43 24.18 24.76
CA GLU A 78 -2.90 22.89 24.34
C GLU A 78 -4.05 21.91 24.08
N ASP A 79 -4.15 21.39 22.86
CA ASP A 79 -5.02 20.26 22.56
C ASP A 79 -4.33 19.03 23.15
N GLU A 80 -4.83 18.48 24.27
CA GLU A 80 -4.19 17.36 24.99
C GLU A 80 -4.01 16.11 24.10
N SER A 81 -4.72 16.04 22.97
CA SER A 81 -4.56 15.00 21.94
C SER A 81 -3.22 15.09 21.20
N PHE A 82 -2.61 16.28 21.14
CA PHE A 82 -1.27 16.52 20.63
C PHE A 82 -0.31 16.71 21.80
N SER A 83 -0.17 15.70 22.65
CA SER A 83 0.94 15.66 23.61
C SER A 83 2.19 15.20 22.87
N PRO A 84 3.22 16.05 22.66
CA PRO A 84 4.53 15.54 22.31
C PRO A 84 5.07 14.87 23.59
N LYS A 85 4.67 13.62 23.83
CA LYS A 85 5.19 12.78 24.91
C LYS A 85 6.68 12.58 24.70
N SER A 86 7.51 13.55 25.12
CA SER A 86 8.99 13.48 25.12
C SER A 86 9.60 12.77 23.91
N SER A 87 8.95 12.86 22.74
CA SER A 87 9.21 11.92 21.67
C SER A 87 10.43 12.41 20.89
N PRO A 88 11.37 11.51 20.56
CA PRO A 88 12.50 11.88 19.74
C PRO A 88 12.00 12.49 18.41
N PRO A 89 12.77 13.40 17.80
CA PRO A 89 12.40 13.98 16.52
C PRO A 89 12.07 12.88 15.50
N PRO A 90 11.11 13.13 14.59
CA PRO A 90 10.67 12.11 13.65
C PRO A 90 11.85 11.59 12.81
N ALA A 91 11.91 10.28 12.65
CA ALA A 91 12.99 9.62 11.92
C ALA A 91 12.87 9.92 10.41
N MET A 92 13.97 10.36 9.79
CA MET A 92 14.03 10.57 8.35
C MET A 92 14.10 9.23 7.62
N ILE A 93 13.31 9.10 6.55
CA ILE A 93 13.35 7.95 5.65
C ILE A 93 14.40 8.22 4.57
N ARG A 94 15.34 7.28 4.40
CA ARG A 94 16.40 7.41 3.39
C ARG A 94 15.92 6.79 2.08
N LYS A 95 15.47 7.63 1.12
CA LYS A 95 15.11 7.18 -0.23
C LYS A 95 16.36 6.77 -1.00
N GLU A 96 16.28 5.63 -1.69
CA GLU A 96 17.44 5.04 -2.35
C GLU A 96 17.55 5.44 -3.82
N GLU A 97 18.80 5.57 -4.28
CA GLU A 97 19.12 5.51 -5.71
C GLU A 97 19.33 4.04 -6.11
N PRO A 98 18.95 3.64 -7.34
CA PRO A 98 19.11 2.26 -7.80
C PRO A 98 20.59 1.86 -7.78
N PRO A 99 20.95 0.75 -7.11
CA PRO A 99 22.34 0.31 -7.05
C PRO A 99 22.84 -0.15 -8.41
N LYS A 100 24.13 0.07 -8.66
CA LYS A 100 24.83 -0.47 -9.83
C LYS A 100 24.87 -2.01 -9.74
N PRO A 101 24.58 -2.73 -10.85
CA PRO A 101 24.55 -4.19 -10.83
C PRO A 101 25.93 -4.75 -10.45
N LYS A 102 25.98 -5.59 -9.40
CA LYS A 102 27.15 -6.41 -9.07
C LYS A 102 27.01 -7.78 -9.72
N LYS A 103 28.10 -8.30 -10.26
CA LYS A 103 28.15 -9.62 -10.94
C LYS A 103 27.88 -10.76 -9.93
N PRO A 104 27.22 -11.85 -10.36
CA PRO A 104 27.06 -13.04 -9.53
C PRO A 104 28.44 -13.63 -9.20
N LYS A 105 28.67 -13.98 -7.93
CA LYS A 105 29.91 -14.61 -7.46
C LYS A 105 29.82 -16.13 -7.63
N LYS A 106 30.96 -16.77 -7.96
CA LYS A 106 31.15 -18.23 -8.03
C LYS A 106 30.84 -18.89 -6.69
N ASP A 107 30.49 -20.18 -6.72
CA ASP A 107 30.41 -21.04 -5.53
C ASP A 107 31.72 -20.99 -4.77
N VAL A 108 31.63 -20.67 -3.48
CA VAL A 108 32.78 -20.54 -2.61
C VAL A 108 32.80 -21.66 -1.58
N VAL A 109 33.97 -22.28 -1.44
CA VAL A 109 34.26 -23.30 -0.43
C VAL A 109 34.44 -22.62 0.93
N ARG A 110 33.66 -23.04 1.94
CA ARG A 110 33.72 -22.50 3.30
C ARG A 110 35.04 -22.92 3.98
N PRO A 111 35.80 -21.98 4.57
CA PRO A 111 37.00 -22.33 5.32
C PRO A 111 36.65 -22.94 6.69
N THR A 112 37.40 -23.96 7.09
CA THR A 112 37.30 -24.58 8.44
C THR A 112 38.16 -23.81 9.43
N LEU A 113 37.58 -23.40 10.56
CA LEU A 113 38.30 -22.75 11.67
C LEU A 113 39.06 -23.80 12.51
N SER A 114 40.25 -23.43 12.96
CA SER A 114 41.05 -24.16 13.95
C SER A 114 40.92 -23.50 15.34
N GLU A 115 41.26 -24.24 16.41
CA GLU A 115 41.10 -23.83 17.82
C GLU A 115 41.88 -22.54 18.19
N GLY A 116 42.84 -22.10 17.38
CA GLY A 116 43.60 -20.86 17.56
C GLY A 116 43.20 -19.69 16.66
N ASP A 117 42.23 -19.87 15.73
CA ASP A 117 41.91 -18.85 14.73
C ASP A 117 41.14 -17.64 15.31
N VAL A 118 40.47 -17.84 16.44
CA VAL A 118 39.65 -16.83 17.14
C VAL A 118 39.98 -16.88 18.63
N LYS A 119 40.70 -15.86 19.12
CA LYS A 119 41.18 -15.83 20.50
C LYS A 119 40.68 -14.60 21.24
N LYS A 120 39.92 -14.80 22.33
CA LYS A 120 39.58 -13.74 23.28
C LYS A 120 40.82 -13.34 24.08
N GLU A 121 41.24 -12.09 23.97
CA GLU A 121 42.46 -11.59 24.65
C GLU A 121 42.16 -11.03 26.03
N LYS A 122 41.14 -10.18 26.14
CA LYS A 122 40.73 -9.56 27.41
C LYS A 122 39.24 -9.23 27.39
N THR A 123 38.59 -9.38 28.53
CA THR A 123 37.27 -8.81 28.80
C THR A 123 37.44 -7.35 29.19
N LEU A 124 36.74 -6.46 28.48
CA LEU A 124 36.74 -5.01 28.70
C LEU A 124 35.63 -4.60 29.66
N SER A 125 34.45 -5.20 29.52
CA SER A 125 33.35 -5.09 30.47
C SER A 125 32.68 -6.45 30.67
N PRO A 126 32.34 -6.84 31.91
CA PRO A 126 31.72 -8.12 32.18
C PRO A 126 30.31 -8.21 31.59
N GLY A 127 29.90 -9.41 31.20
CA GLY A 127 28.51 -9.70 30.86
C GLY A 127 27.63 -9.78 32.10
N HIS A 128 26.32 -9.82 31.87
CA HIS A 128 25.32 -9.97 32.93
C HIS A 128 24.49 -11.24 32.79
N GLN A 129 24.56 -11.95 31.65
CA GLN A 129 23.78 -13.16 31.42
C GLN A 129 24.55 -14.17 30.54
N GLY A 130 24.79 -15.36 31.08
CA GLY A 130 25.31 -16.49 30.31
C GLY A 130 24.27 -17.05 29.34
N TRP A 131 24.75 -17.61 28.23
CA TRP A 131 23.90 -18.30 27.24
C TRP A 131 24.68 -19.48 26.63
N ALA A 132 23.97 -20.40 25.98
CA ALA A 132 24.58 -21.57 25.36
C ALA A 132 24.05 -21.75 23.93
N VAL A 133 24.97 -22.06 23.03
CA VAL A 133 24.63 -22.36 21.63
C VAL A 133 23.96 -23.73 21.53
N LYS A 134 22.82 -23.78 20.84
CA LYS A 134 22.15 -25.05 20.53
C LYS A 134 22.79 -25.66 19.28
N SER A 135 23.56 -26.74 19.42
CA SER A 135 24.28 -27.40 18.31
C SER A 135 23.38 -27.75 17.13
N ALA A 136 22.16 -28.23 17.40
CA ALA A 136 21.16 -28.53 16.38
C ALA A 136 20.83 -27.32 15.47
N TYR A 137 21.02 -26.09 15.94
CA TYR A 137 20.72 -24.87 15.18
C TYR A 137 21.86 -24.53 14.22
N LEU A 138 23.11 -24.82 14.61
CA LEU A 138 24.29 -24.65 13.76
C LEU A 138 24.40 -25.73 12.68
N GLU A 139 23.97 -26.95 13.02
CA GLU A 139 24.02 -28.12 12.12
C GLU A 139 22.81 -28.20 11.16
N ALA A 140 21.98 -27.15 11.11
CA ALA A 140 20.74 -27.09 10.32
C ALA A 140 19.75 -28.25 10.58
N LYS A 141 19.76 -28.82 11.79
CA LYS A 141 18.86 -29.92 12.23
C LYS A 141 17.52 -29.45 12.81
N SER A 142 17.29 -28.13 12.83
CA SER A 142 16.12 -27.48 13.41
C SER A 142 15.57 -26.43 12.45
N LYS A 143 14.34 -25.97 12.66
CA LYS A 143 13.80 -24.75 12.01
C LYS A 143 14.09 -23.48 12.80
N LYS A 144 14.68 -23.63 13.98
CA LYS A 144 15.09 -22.51 14.84
C LYS A 144 16.57 -22.19 14.65
N ARG A 145 16.90 -20.91 14.78
CA ARG A 145 18.27 -20.36 14.68
C ARG A 145 18.53 -19.39 15.82
N HIS A 146 19.81 -19.11 16.07
CA HIS A 146 20.21 -18.00 16.92
C HIS A 146 20.56 -16.80 16.05
N MET A 147 20.05 -15.63 16.43
CA MET A 147 20.44 -14.34 15.86
C MET A 147 21.16 -13.53 16.95
N ALA A 148 22.36 -13.06 16.66
CA ALA A 148 23.18 -12.27 17.58
C ALA A 148 23.15 -10.79 17.19
N TYR A 149 23.05 -9.93 18.20
CA TYR A 149 23.08 -8.48 18.08
C TYR A 149 24.37 -7.95 18.68
N LEU A 150 25.19 -7.26 17.88
CA LEU A 150 26.56 -6.90 18.23
C LEU A 150 26.84 -5.41 18.01
N LYS A 151 27.78 -4.87 18.78
CA LYS A 151 28.60 -3.72 18.37
C LYS A 151 30.02 -4.22 18.13
N ILE A 152 30.60 -3.84 17.01
CA ILE A 152 31.88 -4.35 16.54
C ILE A 152 32.76 -3.16 16.19
N GLU A 153 33.99 -3.12 16.69
CA GLU A 153 34.98 -2.11 16.35
C GLU A 153 36.25 -2.78 15.81
N ASN A 154 36.66 -2.35 14.63
CA ASN A 154 37.99 -2.66 14.10
C ASN A 154 38.98 -1.67 14.72
N CYS A 155 39.83 -2.15 15.63
CA CYS A 155 40.73 -1.29 16.40
C CYS A 155 41.83 -0.64 15.56
N GLU A 156 42.21 -1.27 14.45
CA GLU A 156 43.28 -0.77 13.59
C GLU A 156 42.79 0.33 12.64
N GLU A 157 41.61 0.11 12.04
CA GLU A 157 40.96 1.10 11.18
C GLU A 157 40.21 2.17 12.00
N LYS A 158 40.05 1.96 13.31
CA LYS A 158 39.20 2.77 14.21
C LYS A 158 37.79 2.95 13.66
N LYS A 159 37.25 1.87 13.10
CA LYS A 159 35.94 1.86 12.46
C LYS A 159 34.97 1.00 13.26
N ALA A 160 33.89 1.64 13.71
CA ALA A 160 32.81 0.99 14.43
C ALA A 160 31.68 0.59 13.49
N TYR A 161 31.05 -0.54 13.81
CA TYR A 161 29.91 -1.11 13.13
C TYR A 161 28.83 -1.44 14.17
N PRO A 162 27.62 -0.88 14.02
CA PRO A 162 27.28 0.20 13.10
C PRO A 162 27.93 1.54 13.51
N GLU A 163 28.01 2.50 12.58
CA GLU A 163 28.61 3.83 12.86
C GLU A 163 27.76 4.67 13.84
N HIS A 164 26.45 4.42 13.89
CA HIS A 164 25.53 5.09 14.81
C HIS A 164 25.18 4.18 16.00
N GLU A 165 25.28 4.73 17.21
CA GLU A 165 25.14 3.98 18.47
C GLU A 165 23.77 3.33 18.71
N ASP A 166 22.73 3.85 18.04
CA ASP A 166 21.34 3.39 18.15
C ASP A 166 21.06 2.07 17.40
N PHE A 167 22.00 1.61 16.58
CA PHE A 167 21.85 0.38 15.80
C PHE A 167 22.69 -0.76 16.37
N SER A 168 22.48 -1.96 15.83
CA SER A 168 23.32 -3.12 16.10
C SER A 168 23.59 -3.86 14.80
N VAL A 169 24.75 -4.50 14.71
CA VAL A 169 25.01 -5.52 13.70
C VAL A 169 24.19 -6.75 14.06
N VAL A 170 23.44 -7.29 13.11
CA VAL A 170 22.58 -8.45 13.33
C VAL A 170 23.09 -9.62 12.50
N LEU A 171 23.55 -10.69 13.16
CA LEU A 171 24.17 -11.86 12.52
C LEU A 171 23.45 -13.17 12.86
N PRO A 172 23.00 -13.94 11.85
CA PRO A 172 22.50 -15.29 12.06
C PRO A 172 23.66 -16.26 12.30
N LEU A 173 23.68 -16.88 13.47
CA LEU A 173 24.75 -17.79 13.85
C LEU A 173 24.65 -19.08 13.03
N GLY A 174 25.79 -19.51 12.46
CA GLY A 174 25.88 -20.71 11.62
C GLY A 174 25.54 -20.50 10.14
N ASP A 175 24.99 -19.34 9.75
CA ASP A 175 24.63 -19.02 8.37
C ASP A 175 25.80 -19.29 7.40
N PRO A 176 25.61 -20.08 6.34
CA PRO A 176 26.65 -20.37 5.36
C PRO A 176 27.23 -19.13 4.67
N GLN A 177 26.47 -18.04 4.60
CA GLN A 177 26.89 -16.77 3.99
C GLN A 177 27.55 -15.81 4.99
N CYS A 178 27.52 -16.11 6.28
CA CYS A 178 28.21 -15.36 7.33
C CYS A 178 29.55 -16.01 7.67
N SER A 179 30.57 -15.20 7.97
CA SER A 179 31.88 -15.71 8.39
C SER A 179 31.73 -16.53 9.68
N PRO A 180 32.24 -17.78 9.73
CA PRO A 180 32.16 -18.62 10.92
C PRO A 180 32.90 -18.01 12.13
N VAL A 181 33.81 -17.07 11.89
CA VAL A 181 34.56 -16.35 12.94
C VAL A 181 33.60 -15.65 13.90
N TRP A 182 32.57 -14.98 13.40
CA TRP A 182 31.61 -14.28 14.24
C TRP A 182 30.80 -15.24 15.13
N THR A 183 30.51 -16.44 14.63
CA THR A 183 29.88 -17.48 15.47
C THR A 183 30.81 -17.91 16.60
N ALA A 184 32.10 -18.12 16.31
CA ALA A 184 33.09 -18.49 17.31
C ALA A 184 33.35 -17.37 18.35
N VAL A 185 33.36 -16.10 17.92
CA VAL A 185 33.45 -14.93 18.81
C VAL A 185 32.27 -14.90 19.76
N VAL A 186 31.06 -14.98 19.23
CA VAL A 186 29.82 -14.88 20.01
C VAL A 186 29.73 -16.01 21.05
N GLN A 187 30.14 -17.23 20.71
CA GLN A 187 30.21 -18.37 21.65
C GLN A 187 31.17 -18.15 22.84
N GLN A 188 32.13 -17.23 22.74
CA GLN A 188 33.09 -16.90 23.80
C GLN A 188 32.63 -15.71 24.66
N LEU A 189 31.45 -15.14 24.41
CA LEU A 189 30.90 -13.97 25.09
C LEU A 189 29.65 -14.30 25.91
N GLU A 190 29.53 -13.64 27.06
CA GLU A 190 28.25 -13.50 27.77
C GLU A 190 27.43 -12.33 27.19
N ILE A 191 26.11 -12.36 27.39
CA ILE A 191 25.23 -11.24 27.00
C ILE A 191 25.58 -10.02 27.86
N GLY A 192 25.76 -8.88 27.20
CA GLY A 192 26.27 -7.61 27.72
C GLY A 192 27.80 -7.53 27.87
N GLU A 193 28.54 -8.59 27.53
CA GLU A 193 29.99 -8.58 27.63
C GLU A 193 30.60 -7.81 26.45
N ARG A 194 31.61 -6.97 26.75
CA ARG A 194 32.52 -6.39 25.74
C ARG A 194 33.90 -6.98 25.94
N ALA A 195 34.51 -7.52 24.89
CA ALA A 195 35.85 -8.09 24.93
C ALA A 195 36.63 -7.80 23.65
N SER A 196 37.96 -7.87 23.73
CA SER A 196 38.83 -7.79 22.56
C SER A 196 39.25 -9.18 22.08
N PHE A 197 39.26 -9.36 20.77
CA PHE A 197 39.58 -10.62 20.09
C PHE A 197 40.72 -10.43 19.12
N THR A 198 41.62 -11.41 19.09
CA THR A 198 42.58 -11.59 18.00
C THR A 198 41.99 -12.56 16.97
N LEU A 199 41.93 -12.15 15.70
CA LEU A 199 41.44 -12.96 14.57
C LEU A 199 42.61 -13.21 13.61
N SER A 200 43.12 -14.44 13.54
CA SER A 200 44.43 -14.73 12.92
C SER A 200 44.38 -15.24 11.49
N ARG A 201 43.21 -15.28 10.83
CA ARG A 201 43.08 -15.86 9.48
C ARG A 201 42.21 -15.02 8.56
N LYS A 202 42.68 -14.84 7.32
CA LYS A 202 41.86 -14.40 6.17
C LYS A 202 40.74 -15.41 5.97
N VAL A 203 39.54 -15.04 6.38
CA VAL A 203 38.35 -15.83 6.09
C VAL A 203 37.54 -15.05 5.07
N LEU A 204 37.97 -15.10 3.81
CA LEU A 204 37.09 -14.88 2.66
C LEU A 204 37.65 -15.54 1.40
N ASP A 205 36.88 -16.48 0.87
CA ASP A 205 36.19 -16.15 -0.37
C ASP A 205 34.70 -15.96 0.04
N PHE A 206 33.96 -15.05 -0.60
CA PHE A 206 32.55 -14.70 -0.34
C PHE A 206 32.19 -13.94 0.97
N ASN A 207 32.22 -12.60 0.88
CA ASN A 207 31.56 -11.67 1.81
C ASN A 207 30.41 -10.96 1.09
N PRO A 208 29.14 -11.22 1.44
CA PRO A 208 28.01 -10.43 0.96
C PRO A 208 27.73 -9.17 1.80
N GLU A 209 28.26 -9.06 3.03
CA GLU A 209 27.86 -8.03 4.01
C GLU A 209 28.95 -6.99 4.33
N SER A 210 30.21 -7.21 3.98
CA SER A 210 31.36 -6.30 4.22
C SER A 210 31.95 -6.30 5.64
N LEU A 211 31.56 -7.23 6.53
CA LEU A 211 32.19 -7.47 7.84
C LEU A 211 33.18 -8.65 7.79
N ALA A 212 34.27 -8.49 7.05
CA ALA A 212 35.36 -9.45 7.10
C ALA A 212 36.62 -8.81 7.69
N PRO A 213 37.31 -9.52 8.59
CA PRO A 213 38.69 -9.21 8.92
C PRO A 213 39.56 -9.33 7.66
N ASP A 214 40.22 -8.23 7.28
CA ASP A 214 41.24 -8.21 6.23
C ASP A 214 42.60 -8.66 6.80
N ASP A 215 43.52 -9.09 5.93
CA ASP A 215 44.85 -9.66 6.28
C ASP A 215 45.71 -8.82 7.22
N PHE A 216 45.38 -7.54 7.37
CA PHE A 216 46.13 -6.60 8.20
C PHE A 216 45.53 -6.46 9.59
N CYS A 217 44.21 -6.69 9.76
CA CYS A 217 43.49 -6.39 10.99
C CYS A 217 43.36 -7.59 11.93
N SER A 218 44.20 -7.58 12.95
CA SER A 218 44.33 -8.63 13.93
C SER A 218 43.42 -8.46 15.14
N THR A 219 43.05 -7.22 15.53
CA THR A 219 42.36 -6.95 16.81
C THR A 219 41.01 -6.28 16.65
N TRP A 220 39.99 -6.89 17.25
CA TRP A 220 38.59 -6.48 17.19
C TRP A 220 38.02 -6.33 18.60
N GLU A 221 37.28 -5.26 18.85
CA GLU A 221 36.45 -5.15 20.05
C GLU A 221 35.01 -5.49 19.72
N VAL A 222 34.41 -6.39 20.51
CA VAL A 222 33.07 -6.89 20.26
C VAL A 222 32.27 -6.85 21.55
N GLU A 223 31.09 -6.23 21.47
CA GLU A 223 30.07 -6.23 22.52
C GLU A 223 28.89 -7.08 22.07
N LEU A 224 28.53 -8.09 22.86
CA LEU A 224 27.35 -8.91 22.63
C LEU A 224 26.14 -8.29 23.32
N ILE A 225 25.26 -7.62 22.57
CA ILE A 225 24.09 -6.93 23.13
C ILE A 225 23.04 -7.94 23.58
N ARG A 226 22.66 -8.86 22.68
CA ARG A 226 21.66 -9.91 22.95
C ARG A 226 21.76 -11.05 21.93
N VAL A 227 21.23 -12.21 22.32
CA VAL A 227 21.00 -13.35 21.43
C VAL A 227 19.53 -13.70 21.50
N VAL A 228 18.89 -13.86 20.34
CA VAL A 228 17.48 -14.26 20.25
C VAL A 228 17.34 -15.55 19.45
N GLU A 229 16.23 -16.26 19.71
CA GLU A 229 15.82 -17.40 18.90
C GLU A 229 14.88 -16.91 17.79
N VAL A 230 15.17 -17.27 16.55
CA VAL A 230 14.37 -16.94 15.36
C VAL A 230 13.93 -18.20 14.63
N GLU A 231 12.88 -18.10 13.84
CA GLU A 231 12.40 -19.15 12.94
C GLU A 231 12.97 -18.95 11.53
N ASP A 232 13.64 -19.96 11.00
CA ASP A 232 14.10 -20.02 9.61
C ASP A 232 12.97 -20.57 8.75
N VAL A 233 12.17 -19.67 8.18
CA VAL A 233 10.90 -19.98 7.52
C VAL A 233 11.11 -20.84 6.28
N ALA A 234 12.20 -20.60 5.55
CA ALA A 234 12.57 -21.31 4.33
C ALA A 234 13.63 -22.40 4.55
N GLU A 235 14.12 -22.56 5.79
CA GLU A 235 15.15 -23.55 6.18
C GLU A 235 16.49 -23.41 5.44
N ASP A 236 16.77 -22.22 4.92
CA ASP A 236 17.92 -21.91 4.06
C ASP A 236 18.62 -20.57 4.43
N PHE A 237 18.28 -20.01 5.61
CA PHE A 237 18.73 -18.72 6.11
C PHE A 237 18.31 -17.50 5.26
N GLN A 238 17.44 -17.65 4.25
CA GLN A 238 17.00 -16.52 3.42
C GLN A 238 15.87 -15.73 4.06
N GLN A 239 15.08 -16.37 4.92
CA GLN A 239 13.93 -15.78 5.62
C GLN A 239 13.96 -16.12 7.09
N LEU A 240 14.41 -15.18 7.92
CA LEU A 240 14.55 -15.38 9.37
C LEU A 240 13.55 -14.50 10.10
N LEU A 241 12.69 -15.12 10.90
CA LEU A 241 11.59 -14.47 11.60
C LEU A 241 11.84 -14.40 13.10
N GLU A 242 11.97 -13.18 13.62
CA GLU A 242 11.98 -12.88 15.05
C GLU A 242 10.59 -12.39 15.47
N ILE A 243 10.02 -13.00 16.52
CA ILE A 243 8.82 -12.47 17.18
C ILE A 243 9.30 -11.67 18.40
N GLU A 244 9.20 -10.35 18.33
CA GLU A 244 9.61 -9.46 19.42
C GLU A 244 8.57 -9.50 20.56
N SER A 245 7.28 -9.41 20.18
CA SER A 245 6.17 -9.53 21.11
C SER A 245 5.03 -10.31 20.47
N SER A 246 4.47 -11.27 21.20
CA SER A 246 3.36 -12.07 20.71
C SER A 246 2.05 -11.28 20.64
N GLY A 247 1.92 -10.19 21.38
CA GLY A 247 0.67 -9.44 21.51
C GLY A 247 -0.44 -10.24 22.22
N GLY A 248 -1.69 -9.92 21.87
CA GLY A 248 -2.88 -10.64 22.29
C GLY A 248 -2.90 -12.12 21.87
N LYS A 249 -3.79 -12.90 22.47
CA LYS A 249 -3.88 -14.36 22.22
C LYS A 249 -4.52 -14.70 20.87
N ASP A 250 -5.38 -13.81 20.36
CA ASP A 250 -6.06 -13.99 19.08
C ASP A 250 -5.04 -13.79 17.95
N ARG A 251 -4.93 -14.76 17.03
CA ARG A 251 -3.98 -14.69 15.91
C ARG A 251 -4.68 -14.30 14.63
N ALA A 252 -3.94 -13.71 13.68
CA ALA A 252 -4.52 -13.24 12.42
C ALA A 252 -4.92 -14.35 11.44
N GLU A 253 -4.70 -15.62 11.80
CA GLU A 253 -4.96 -16.80 10.96
C GLU A 253 -6.43 -16.90 10.50
N ASP A 254 -7.34 -16.19 11.19
CA ASP A 254 -8.78 -16.14 10.91
C ASP A 254 -9.28 -14.78 10.35
N LEU A 255 -8.38 -13.86 9.94
CA LEU A 255 -8.73 -12.49 9.54
C LEU A 255 -8.77 -12.28 8.02
N ASP A 256 -9.83 -11.65 7.51
CA ASP A 256 -9.91 -11.17 6.11
C ASP A 256 -9.00 -9.94 5.87
N ALA A 257 -8.77 -9.15 6.91
CA ALA A 257 -7.93 -7.96 6.89
C ALA A 257 -7.32 -7.69 8.27
N ALA A 258 -6.08 -7.20 8.28
CA ALA A 258 -5.37 -6.78 9.49
C ALA A 258 -5.00 -5.31 9.42
N ALA A 259 -5.29 -4.58 10.51
CA ALA A 259 -4.78 -3.24 10.72
C ALA A 259 -3.33 -3.34 11.19
N VAL A 260 -2.39 -2.92 10.35
CA VAL A 260 -0.97 -3.06 10.63
C VAL A 260 -0.22 -1.75 10.44
N HIS A 261 0.85 -1.62 11.21
CA HIS A 261 1.97 -0.78 10.83
C HIS A 261 3.09 -1.66 10.32
N TRP A 262 3.67 -1.26 9.19
CA TRP A 262 4.88 -1.88 8.67
C TRP A 262 5.98 -0.87 8.45
N ARG A 263 7.22 -1.34 8.55
CA ARG A 263 8.44 -0.61 8.27
C ARG A 263 9.43 -1.52 7.54
N VAL A 264 10.08 -1.01 6.50
CA VAL A 264 11.20 -1.67 5.82
C VAL A 264 12.49 -0.99 6.23
N ARG A 265 13.40 -1.76 6.83
CA ARG A 265 14.75 -1.32 7.18
C ARG A 265 15.80 -2.00 6.32
N ARG A 266 16.93 -1.34 6.13
CA ARG A 266 18.14 -1.94 5.57
C ARG A 266 18.71 -2.96 6.56
N TRP A 267 19.19 -4.10 6.08
CA TRP A 267 19.92 -5.07 6.92
C TRP A 267 21.37 -5.11 6.44
N THR A 268 22.22 -4.24 7.00
CA THR A 268 23.64 -4.21 6.71
C THR A 268 24.46 -3.93 7.97
N PRO A 269 25.78 -4.17 7.95
CA PRO A 269 26.67 -3.86 9.08
C PRO A 269 26.71 -2.41 9.51
N GLU A 270 26.48 -1.48 8.58
CA GLU A 270 26.52 -0.04 8.85
C GLU A 270 25.29 0.43 9.65
N GLY A 271 24.24 -0.39 9.74
CA GLY A 271 23.07 -0.14 10.56
C GLY A 271 21.76 -0.54 9.88
N THR A 272 20.66 -0.31 10.59
CA THR A 272 19.32 -0.70 10.12
C THR A 272 18.42 0.50 9.84
N PHE A 273 18.76 1.27 8.80
CA PHE A 273 18.07 2.49 8.45
C PHE A 273 16.68 2.23 7.85
N CYS A 274 15.69 3.05 8.18
CA CYS A 274 14.36 2.99 7.55
C CYS A 274 14.41 3.51 6.11
N ILE A 275 13.94 2.70 5.17
CA ILE A 275 13.87 3.03 3.73
C ILE A 275 12.43 3.15 3.21
N ALA A 276 11.46 2.57 3.92
CA ALA A 276 10.04 2.76 3.66
C ALA A 276 9.22 2.46 4.92
N SER A 277 8.06 3.12 5.06
CA SER A 277 7.18 2.90 6.21
C SER A 277 5.73 3.19 5.88
N SER A 278 4.80 2.43 6.46
CA SER A 278 3.37 2.76 6.50
C SER A 278 3.08 4.12 7.15
N ARG A 279 4.03 4.60 7.98
CA ARG A 279 4.00 5.88 8.66
C ARG A 279 4.67 7.01 7.87
N GLU A 280 5.07 6.78 6.62
CA GLU A 280 5.73 7.79 5.78
C GLU A 280 4.82 9.00 5.56
N ARG A 281 5.35 10.18 5.90
CA ARG A 281 4.76 11.49 5.59
C ARG A 281 5.83 12.40 5.02
N ILE A 282 5.43 13.37 4.22
CA ILE A 282 6.34 14.42 3.75
C ILE A 282 6.39 15.54 4.80
N ALA A 283 7.59 15.93 5.19
CA ALA A 283 7.84 17.07 6.06
C ALA A 283 8.83 18.03 5.42
N ILE A 284 8.78 19.29 5.82
CA ILE A 284 9.67 20.34 5.32
C ILE A 284 10.73 20.62 6.39
N LEU A 285 11.90 20.00 6.34
CA LEU A 285 12.94 20.18 7.36
C LEU A 285 13.97 21.26 6.97
N PRO A 286 14.42 22.10 7.93
CA PRO A 286 15.47 23.09 7.68
C PRO A 286 16.75 22.43 7.16
N GLY A 287 17.35 22.98 6.10
CA GLY A 287 18.58 22.45 5.49
C GLY A 287 18.41 21.21 4.60
N TYR A 288 17.26 20.52 4.66
CA TYR A 288 16.99 19.31 3.87
C TYR A 288 15.82 19.45 2.88
N GLY A 289 14.98 20.47 3.03
CA GLY A 289 13.82 20.67 2.14
C GLY A 289 12.70 19.67 2.43
N LEU A 290 12.03 19.21 1.38
CA LEU A 290 10.99 18.18 1.48
C LEU A 290 11.63 16.81 1.68
N VAL A 291 11.41 16.22 2.85
CA VAL A 291 11.94 14.91 3.20
C VAL A 291 10.84 13.98 3.69
N PRO A 292 10.89 12.69 3.33
CA PRO A 292 10.01 11.69 3.92
C PRO A 292 10.47 11.40 5.34
N ILE A 293 9.51 11.36 6.27
CA ILE A 293 9.73 11.07 7.69
C ILE A 293 8.70 10.06 8.20
N GLU A 294 8.96 9.44 9.34
CA GLU A 294 7.94 8.66 10.04
C GLU A 294 7.10 9.51 10.99
N ASP A 295 5.78 9.53 10.76
CA ASP A 295 4.79 10.08 11.69
C ASP A 295 4.32 8.98 12.65
N GLN A 296 4.75 9.04 13.91
CA GLN A 296 4.38 8.06 14.93
C GLN A 296 2.88 8.02 15.20
N ASN A 297 2.15 9.10 14.90
CA ASN A 297 0.71 9.19 15.10
C ASN A 297 -0.09 8.84 13.84
N ALA A 298 0.57 8.43 12.75
CA ALA A 298 -0.13 7.95 11.56
C ALA A 298 -1.03 6.76 11.93
N PRO A 299 -2.26 6.68 11.41
CA PRO A 299 -3.13 5.53 11.64
C PRO A 299 -2.58 4.28 10.94
N PRO A 300 -2.90 3.08 11.45
CA PRO A 300 -2.50 1.82 10.81
C PRO A 300 -3.15 1.68 9.43
N VAL A 301 -2.45 0.98 8.54
CA VAL A 301 -2.97 0.65 7.20
C VAL A 301 -3.68 -0.70 7.25
N GLN A 302 -4.75 -0.84 6.48
CA GLN A 302 -5.44 -2.12 6.33
C GLN A 302 -4.74 -2.95 5.26
N VAL A 303 -4.42 -4.20 5.59
CA VAL A 303 -3.82 -5.17 4.68
C VAL A 303 -4.70 -6.41 4.64
N ALA A 304 -5.12 -6.82 3.44
CA ALA A 304 -5.80 -8.10 3.24
C ALA A 304 -4.84 -9.25 3.54
N VAL A 305 -5.32 -10.28 4.25
CA VAL A 305 -4.52 -11.44 4.65
C VAL A 305 -4.99 -12.66 3.84
N GLY A 306 -4.05 -13.41 3.26
CA GLY A 306 -4.34 -14.66 2.54
C GLY A 306 -4.40 -14.51 1.01
N GLU A 307 -4.09 -13.34 0.47
CA GLU A 307 -4.05 -13.09 -0.99
C GLU A 307 -2.62 -13.17 -1.57
N GLY A 308 -1.59 -13.34 -0.72
CA GLY A 308 -0.19 -13.49 -1.15
C GLY A 308 0.45 -12.20 -1.69
N GLN A 309 -0.26 -11.07 -1.62
CA GLN A 309 0.24 -9.78 -2.09
C GLN A 309 1.27 -9.15 -1.14
N GLN A 310 1.10 -9.38 0.17
CA GLN A 310 1.95 -8.86 1.24
C GLN A 310 2.49 -9.98 2.12
N GLU A 311 3.12 -10.98 1.49
CA GLU A 311 3.61 -12.22 2.11
C GLU A 311 4.38 -12.02 3.42
N ALA A 312 5.24 -10.99 3.51
CA ALA A 312 5.98 -10.69 4.75
C ALA A 312 5.05 -10.24 5.90
N VAL A 313 4.01 -9.48 5.59
CA VAL A 313 2.99 -9.05 6.57
C VAL A 313 2.15 -10.25 7.00
N GLU A 314 1.71 -11.08 6.05
CA GLU A 314 0.92 -12.28 6.32
C GLU A 314 1.69 -13.27 7.20
N LEU A 315 2.98 -13.51 6.90
CA LEU A 315 3.85 -14.41 7.66
C LEU A 315 3.98 -14.00 9.14
N ILE A 316 4.13 -12.69 9.39
CA ILE A 316 4.24 -12.15 10.75
C ILE A 316 2.88 -12.14 11.43
N ALA A 317 1.83 -11.64 10.76
CA ALA A 317 0.47 -11.54 11.30
C ALA A 317 -0.08 -12.91 11.72
N ALA A 318 0.25 -13.99 11.01
CA ALA A 318 -0.12 -15.35 11.40
C ALA A 318 0.51 -15.80 12.75
N ARG A 319 1.56 -15.13 13.24
CA ARG A 319 2.33 -15.54 14.43
C ARG A 319 2.22 -14.57 15.60
N VAL A 320 1.59 -13.40 15.41
CA VAL A 320 1.38 -12.41 16.46
C VAL A 320 -0.09 -11.99 16.52
N GLY A 321 -0.58 -11.65 17.70
CA GLY A 321 -1.91 -11.08 17.89
C GLY A 321 -1.92 -9.56 17.93
N PRO A 322 -3.08 -8.93 18.24
CA PRO A 322 -3.19 -7.48 18.39
C PRO A 322 -2.16 -6.92 19.39
N GLY A 323 -1.49 -5.82 19.02
CA GLY A 323 -0.37 -5.25 19.78
C GLY A 323 0.94 -6.05 19.66
N GLY A 324 0.93 -7.14 18.90
CA GLY A 324 2.10 -7.98 18.67
C GLY A 324 2.98 -7.44 17.55
N LYS A 325 4.27 -7.75 17.63
CA LYS A 325 5.30 -7.23 16.73
C LYS A 325 6.30 -8.32 16.33
N GLY A 326 6.63 -8.34 15.05
CA GLY A 326 7.62 -9.26 14.50
C GLY A 326 8.52 -8.60 13.46
N HIS A 327 9.66 -9.23 13.22
CA HIS A 327 10.68 -8.81 12.28
C HIS A 327 11.03 -9.96 11.34
N LEU A 328 10.82 -9.77 10.05
CA LEU A 328 11.23 -10.72 9.02
C LEU A 328 12.48 -10.19 8.31
N PHE A 329 13.61 -10.84 8.56
CA PHE A 329 14.88 -10.59 7.91
C PHE A 329 14.91 -11.33 6.57
N LEU A 330 15.04 -10.57 5.49
CA LEU A 330 14.98 -11.05 4.12
C LEU A 330 16.30 -10.79 3.41
N LYS A 331 16.92 -11.86 2.93
CA LYS A 331 18.07 -11.76 2.03
C LYS A 331 17.62 -11.46 0.60
N SER A 332 18.56 -11.00 -0.22
CA SER A 332 18.28 -10.56 -1.59
C SER A 332 17.60 -11.63 -2.45
N GLN A 333 17.91 -12.91 -2.23
CA GLN A 333 17.35 -14.04 -2.98
C GLN A 333 15.89 -14.34 -2.62
N ALA A 334 15.44 -13.98 -1.41
CA ALA A 334 14.05 -14.14 -0.97
C ALA A 334 13.14 -13.00 -1.44
N LEU A 335 13.71 -11.91 -1.99
CA LEU A 335 12.94 -10.76 -2.43
C LEU A 335 12.38 -10.97 -3.84
N LYS A 336 11.08 -10.73 -4.01
CA LYS A 336 10.41 -10.72 -5.32
C LYS A 336 10.97 -9.61 -6.22
N ALA A 337 10.89 -9.81 -7.54
CA ALA A 337 11.23 -8.77 -8.52
C ALA A 337 10.48 -7.45 -8.21
N ASN A 338 11.16 -6.31 -8.38
CA ASN A 338 10.67 -4.96 -8.06
C ASN A 338 10.54 -4.62 -6.56
N ARG A 339 11.09 -5.44 -5.65
CA ARG A 339 11.30 -5.07 -4.24
C ARG A 339 12.70 -4.43 -4.06
N PRO A 340 12.98 -3.75 -2.93
CA PRO A 340 14.26 -3.08 -2.71
C PRO A 340 15.44 -4.04 -2.92
N ASN A 341 16.50 -3.59 -3.59
CA ASN A 341 17.70 -4.39 -3.77
C ASN A 341 18.44 -4.54 -2.44
N GLY A 342 19.10 -5.68 -2.20
CA GLY A 342 19.89 -5.93 -0.98
C GLY A 342 19.08 -6.57 0.15
N CYS A 343 19.74 -6.88 1.26
CA CYS A 343 19.07 -7.44 2.44
C CYS A 343 18.24 -6.38 3.16
N VAL A 344 17.07 -6.77 3.66
CA VAL A 344 16.13 -5.90 4.36
C VAL A 344 15.53 -6.58 5.59
N ILE A 345 14.97 -5.78 6.49
CA ILE A 345 14.15 -6.22 7.62
C ILE A 345 12.76 -5.64 7.40
N MET A 346 11.74 -6.49 7.38
CA MET A 346 10.35 -6.08 7.40
C MET A 346 9.84 -6.17 8.83
N ASP A 347 9.64 -5.01 9.45
CA ASP A 347 8.98 -4.91 10.75
C ASP A 347 7.48 -4.80 10.54
N VAL A 348 6.72 -5.58 11.29
CA VAL A 348 5.25 -5.52 11.27
C VAL A 348 4.74 -5.53 12.71
N GLU A 349 3.84 -4.59 12.97
CA GLU A 349 3.15 -4.40 14.24
C GLU A 349 1.64 -4.43 13.96
N LEU A 350 0.93 -5.33 14.64
CA LEU A 350 -0.53 -5.38 14.57
C LEU A 350 -1.11 -4.34 15.53
N ALA A 351 -2.00 -3.48 15.05
CA ALA A 351 -2.57 -2.43 15.87
C ALA A 351 -3.42 -2.98 17.03
N GLU A 352 -3.31 -2.37 18.21
CA GLU A 352 -4.23 -2.63 19.33
C GLU A 352 -5.65 -2.21 18.93
N GLY A 353 -6.64 -3.03 19.26
CA GLY A 353 -8.02 -2.77 18.86
C GLY A 353 -8.30 -2.94 17.36
N ALA A 354 -7.40 -3.62 16.63
CA ALA A 354 -7.77 -4.29 15.37
C ALA A 354 -8.95 -5.23 15.69
N MET A 355 -10.17 -4.70 15.58
CA MET A 355 -11.37 -5.51 15.78
C MET A 355 -11.30 -6.64 14.77
N ASN A 356 -11.33 -7.84 15.30
CA ASN A 356 -11.59 -9.03 14.54
C ASN A 356 -12.92 -8.77 13.81
N THR A 357 -12.93 -8.69 12.48
CA THR A 357 -14.21 -8.66 11.75
C THR A 357 -15.05 -9.88 12.13
N SER A 358 -14.44 -10.95 12.66
CA SER A 358 -15.17 -12.09 13.22
C SER A 358 -15.86 -11.86 14.58
N SER A 359 -15.48 -10.85 15.38
CA SER A 359 -16.29 -10.48 16.56
C SER A 359 -17.59 -9.76 16.16
N LEU A 360 -17.69 -9.26 14.93
CA LEU A 360 -18.96 -8.85 14.32
C LEU A 360 -19.71 -10.03 13.67
N LEU A 361 -19.03 -11.15 13.40
CA LEU A 361 -19.62 -12.36 12.78
C LEU A 361 -20.31 -13.31 13.77
N GLN A 362 -20.06 -13.20 15.09
CA GLN A 362 -20.74 -14.05 16.09
C GLN A 362 -22.26 -13.75 16.25
N GLU A 363 -22.82 -12.78 15.52
CA GLU A 363 -24.27 -12.58 15.40
C GLU A 363 -24.87 -12.96 14.03
N GLY A 364 -24.12 -13.69 13.20
CA GLY A 364 -24.68 -14.47 12.09
C GLY A 364 -25.20 -13.68 10.89
N ARG A 365 -24.55 -12.57 10.51
CA ARG A 365 -24.86 -11.79 9.28
C ARG A 365 -23.64 -11.00 8.78
N ALA A 366 -22.93 -11.43 7.73
CA ALA A 366 -22.15 -10.51 6.87
C ALA A 366 -21.65 -11.14 5.55
N LEU A 367 -21.51 -10.28 4.52
CA LEU A 367 -20.63 -10.50 3.37
C LEU A 367 -19.17 -10.54 3.83
N THR A 368 -18.37 -11.46 3.30
CA THR A 368 -16.91 -11.28 3.22
C THR A 368 -16.64 -10.29 2.09
N LEU A 369 -16.28 -9.05 2.43
CA LEU A 369 -15.87 -8.01 1.49
C LEU A 369 -14.35 -7.83 1.61
N SER A 370 -13.58 -8.48 0.73
CA SER A 370 -12.13 -8.28 0.67
C SER A 370 -11.84 -7.03 -0.16
N VAL A 371 -11.22 -6.02 0.45
CA VAL A 371 -10.76 -4.83 -0.27
C VAL A 371 -9.34 -5.09 -0.79
N VAL A 372 -9.22 -5.33 -2.08
CA VAL A 372 -7.93 -5.34 -2.77
C VAL A 372 -7.51 -3.87 -2.90
N GLY A 373 -6.44 -3.50 -2.18
CA GLY A 373 -6.10 -2.14 -1.75
C GLY A 373 -5.91 -1.05 -2.82
N PRO A 374 -5.46 0.16 -2.42
CA PRO A 374 -5.31 1.28 -3.33
C PRO A 374 -4.19 1.06 -4.37
N PHE A 375 -4.46 1.41 -5.63
CA PHE A 375 -3.49 1.28 -6.72
C PHE A 375 -2.52 2.46 -6.75
N LEU A 376 -1.25 2.21 -6.37
CA LEU A 376 -0.12 3.10 -6.63
C LEU A 376 0.58 2.68 -7.94
N ALA A 377 0.63 3.58 -8.92
CA ALA A 377 1.60 3.53 -10.02
C ALA A 377 2.54 4.74 -9.93
N GLY A 378 3.80 4.52 -10.31
CA GLY A 378 4.94 5.40 -10.05
C GLY A 378 4.78 6.86 -10.46
N ALA A 379 5.55 7.68 -9.76
CA ALA A 379 5.62 9.14 -9.81
C ALA A 379 5.50 9.76 -11.22
N ALA A 380 4.45 10.55 -11.42
CA ALA A 380 4.49 11.90 -11.99
C ALA A 380 3.16 12.59 -11.64
N GLY A 381 3.22 13.73 -10.95
CA GLY A 381 2.08 14.35 -10.29
C GLY A 381 0.94 14.74 -11.24
N VAL A 382 -0.24 14.13 -11.01
CA VAL A 382 -1.59 14.64 -11.29
C VAL A 382 -2.52 13.92 -10.29
N GLY A 383 -3.48 14.63 -9.67
CA GLY A 383 -4.31 14.13 -8.57
C GLY A 383 -4.94 12.75 -8.79
N LEU A 384 -4.62 11.81 -7.89
CA LEU A 384 -5.03 10.41 -7.93
C LEU A 384 -6.51 10.24 -7.51
N LEU A 385 -7.36 9.75 -8.42
CA LEU A 385 -8.63 9.10 -8.06
C LEU A 385 -8.32 7.69 -7.53
N TRP A 386 -8.65 7.42 -6.27
CA TRP A 386 -8.48 6.11 -5.65
C TRP A 386 -9.56 5.14 -6.15
N GLN A 387 -9.16 4.08 -6.86
CA GLN A 387 -10.04 2.94 -7.12
C GLN A 387 -9.81 1.86 -6.05
N PHE A 388 -10.90 1.27 -5.56
CA PHE A 388 -10.85 0.06 -4.75
C PHE A 388 -11.51 -1.08 -5.53
N VAL A 389 -10.89 -2.26 -5.49
CA VAL A 389 -11.53 -3.50 -5.94
C VAL A 389 -12.06 -4.23 -4.71
N CYS A 390 -13.37 -4.42 -4.64
CA CYS A 390 -14.00 -5.21 -3.59
C CYS A 390 -14.41 -6.57 -4.14
N LEU A 391 -14.01 -7.63 -3.44
CA LEU A 391 -14.37 -9.01 -3.73
C LEU A 391 -15.41 -9.50 -2.73
N GLY A 392 -16.55 -9.99 -3.21
CA GLY A 392 -17.59 -10.60 -2.37
C GLY A 392 -17.65 -12.12 -2.57
N LYS A 393 -17.49 -12.90 -1.50
CA LYS A 393 -17.71 -14.37 -1.48
C LYS A 393 -18.79 -14.77 -0.46
N HIS A 394 -19.52 -15.86 -0.75
CA HIS A 394 -20.48 -16.52 0.16
C HIS A 394 -21.55 -15.61 0.82
N LEU A 395 -22.43 -14.97 0.03
CA LEU A 395 -23.54 -14.12 0.53
C LEU A 395 -24.64 -14.92 1.28
N HIS A 396 -24.40 -15.32 2.52
CA HIS A 396 -25.41 -15.92 3.40
C HIS A 396 -25.86 -14.95 4.51
N ARG A 397 -27.13 -14.51 4.39
CA ARG A 397 -27.97 -13.76 5.34
C ARG A 397 -27.56 -12.30 5.67
N THR A 398 -28.32 -11.39 5.05
CA THR A 398 -28.52 -9.96 5.38
C THR A 398 -27.34 -9.01 5.13
N LEU A 399 -27.44 -8.21 4.07
CA LEU A 399 -26.70 -6.97 3.88
C LEU A 399 -27.31 -5.89 4.81
N ARG A 400 -26.53 -5.36 5.76
CA ARG A 400 -26.82 -4.08 6.41
C ARG A 400 -25.64 -3.14 6.18
N LEU A 401 -25.90 -2.04 5.48
CA LEU A 401 -24.96 -0.92 5.37
C LEU A 401 -25.14 -0.05 6.62
N VAL A 402 -24.05 0.17 7.38
CA VAL A 402 -24.03 1.12 8.50
C VAL A 402 -23.69 2.50 7.95
N PRO A 403 -24.50 3.55 8.19
CA PRO A 403 -24.15 4.91 7.81
C PRO A 403 -22.94 5.38 8.62
N ARG A 404 -22.02 6.11 7.98
CA ARG A 404 -21.05 6.93 8.71
C ARG A 404 -21.82 8.15 9.23
N GLU A 405 -21.99 8.27 10.54
CA GLU A 405 -22.48 9.50 11.16
C GLU A 405 -21.49 10.64 10.85
N GLY A 406 -21.84 11.47 9.87
CA GLY A 406 -21.23 12.77 9.68
C GLY A 406 -21.93 13.78 10.57
N GLN A 407 -21.18 14.50 11.39
CA GLN A 407 -21.66 15.69 12.08
C GLN A 407 -22.25 16.66 11.04
N GLY A 408 -23.55 16.93 11.17
CA GLY A 408 -24.27 17.81 10.28
C GLY A 408 -23.92 19.29 10.49
N SER A 409 -23.85 20.04 9.40
CA SER A 409 -24.22 21.45 9.40
C SER A 409 -25.48 21.61 8.55
N SER A 410 -26.55 22.02 9.24
CA SER A 410 -27.90 22.23 8.73
C SER A 410 -27.97 23.47 7.83
N LEU A 411 -28.53 23.33 6.62
CA LEU A 411 -29.13 24.45 5.89
C LEU A 411 -30.53 24.05 5.41
N THR A 412 -31.51 24.76 5.95
CA THR A 412 -32.95 24.59 5.77
C THR A 412 -33.42 24.85 4.33
N THR A 413 -34.35 24.01 3.90
CA THR A 413 -35.05 24.00 2.60
C THR A 413 -35.84 25.28 2.31
N THR A 414 -35.91 25.68 1.04
CA THR A 414 -37.16 26.26 0.51
C THR A 414 -37.44 25.71 -0.89
N GLN A 415 -38.73 25.45 -1.11
CA GLN A 415 -39.40 24.69 -2.16
C GLN A 415 -39.00 25.03 -3.61
N ARG A 416 -38.68 24.00 -4.41
CA ARG A 416 -38.91 23.86 -5.88
C ARG A 416 -38.40 22.48 -6.36
N SER A 417 -39.01 21.40 -5.90
CA SER A 417 -38.44 20.05 -5.97
C SER A 417 -39.15 19.04 -6.89
N SER A 418 -40.02 19.44 -7.81
CA SER A 418 -40.73 18.47 -8.68
C SER A 418 -40.34 18.48 -10.16
N GLU A 419 -39.79 19.56 -10.70
CA GLU A 419 -39.53 19.68 -12.15
C GLU A 419 -38.04 19.58 -12.55
N LEU A 420 -37.10 20.02 -11.70
CA LEU A 420 -35.67 19.93 -11.99
C LEU A 420 -35.08 18.51 -11.86
N GLY A 421 -35.65 17.66 -10.99
CA GLY A 421 -35.19 16.27 -10.81
C GLY A 421 -35.37 15.40 -12.05
N LYS A 422 -36.45 15.60 -12.82
CA LYS A 422 -36.69 14.85 -14.07
C LYS A 422 -35.79 15.30 -15.22
N ALA A 423 -35.33 16.55 -15.21
CA ALA A 423 -34.47 17.09 -16.25
C ALA A 423 -33.01 16.63 -16.08
N SER A 424 -32.49 16.56 -14.84
CA SER A 424 -31.12 16.07 -14.58
C SER A 424 -30.98 14.56 -14.79
N GLU A 425 -32.01 13.76 -14.45
CA GLU A 425 -32.07 12.31 -14.72
C GLU A 425 -31.84 11.98 -16.20
N SER A 426 -32.36 12.80 -17.12
CA SER A 426 -32.22 12.57 -18.57
C SER A 426 -30.85 12.98 -19.13
N MET A 427 -30.09 13.82 -18.42
CA MET A 427 -28.90 14.47 -18.96
C MET A 427 -27.63 13.61 -18.80
N GLY A 428 -27.53 12.85 -17.70
CA GLY A 428 -26.38 11.98 -17.42
C GLY A 428 -26.26 10.78 -18.38
N TYR A 429 -27.37 10.12 -18.72
CA TYR A 429 -27.38 8.98 -19.64
C TYR A 429 -27.14 9.39 -21.10
N ARG A 430 -27.68 10.56 -21.52
CA ARG A 430 -27.49 11.09 -22.88
C ARG A 430 -26.03 11.39 -23.22
N ALA A 431 -25.16 11.58 -22.23
CA ALA A 431 -23.74 11.80 -22.46
C ALA A 431 -23.06 10.59 -23.15
N TYR A 432 -23.54 9.37 -22.86
CA TYR A 432 -22.98 8.12 -23.41
C TYR A 432 -23.53 7.76 -24.79
N GLU A 433 -24.63 8.38 -25.22
CA GLU A 433 -25.23 8.14 -26.55
C GLU A 433 -24.51 8.87 -27.70
N THR A 434 -23.47 9.65 -27.39
CA THR A 434 -22.76 10.44 -28.40
C THR A 434 -21.69 9.61 -29.12
N GLN A 435 -21.47 9.87 -30.41
CA GLN A 435 -20.39 9.22 -31.16
C GLN A 435 -19.01 9.49 -30.55
N THR A 436 -18.81 10.67 -29.97
CA THR A 436 -17.59 11.02 -29.24
C THR A 436 -17.37 10.06 -28.07
N ALA A 437 -18.39 9.84 -27.23
CA ALA A 437 -18.30 8.90 -26.11
C ALA A 437 -18.03 7.47 -26.60
N VAL A 438 -18.69 7.02 -27.68
CA VAL A 438 -18.42 5.71 -28.28
C VAL A 438 -16.95 5.58 -28.68
N ASN A 439 -16.40 6.59 -29.36
CA ASN A 439 -15.00 6.56 -29.80
C ASN A 439 -14.02 6.58 -28.62
N GLU A 440 -14.31 7.37 -27.58
CA GLU A 440 -13.52 7.43 -26.36
C GLU A 440 -13.52 6.08 -25.63
N TYR A 441 -14.67 5.41 -25.51
CA TYR A 441 -14.76 4.11 -24.87
C TYR A 441 -14.15 2.99 -25.72
N LEU A 442 -14.27 3.04 -27.05
CA LEU A 442 -13.55 2.13 -27.95
C LEU A 442 -12.04 2.29 -27.80
N HIS A 443 -11.56 3.52 -27.69
CA HIS A 443 -10.15 3.77 -27.41
C HIS A 443 -9.73 3.31 -26.03
N PHE A 444 -10.57 3.54 -25.03
CA PHE A 444 -10.31 3.18 -23.65
C PHE A 444 -10.20 1.66 -23.46
N HIS A 445 -11.10 0.88 -24.07
CA HIS A 445 -11.10 -0.58 -23.94
C HIS A 445 -10.12 -1.29 -24.88
N TYR A 446 -9.82 -0.74 -26.06
CA TYR A 446 -9.08 -1.45 -27.12
C TYR A 446 -7.84 -0.71 -27.65
N GLY A 447 -7.59 0.52 -27.22
CA GLY A 447 -6.41 1.31 -27.61
C GLY A 447 -5.11 0.83 -26.94
N PRO A 448 -3.94 1.32 -27.38
CA PRO A 448 -2.66 0.95 -26.76
C PRO A 448 -2.57 1.39 -25.30
N GLN A 449 -1.92 0.57 -24.45
CA GLN A 449 -1.74 0.86 -23.02
C GLN A 449 -1.08 2.23 -22.76
N SER A 450 -0.18 2.68 -23.63
CA SER A 450 0.48 4.00 -23.51
C SER A 450 -0.47 5.19 -23.70
N VAL A 451 -1.58 5.01 -24.40
CA VAL A 451 -2.57 6.08 -24.66
C VAL A 451 -3.75 6.00 -23.69
N GLN A 452 -4.09 4.79 -23.21
CA GLN A 452 -4.84 4.63 -21.95
C GLN A 452 -4.15 5.41 -20.81
N LEU A 453 -2.79 5.53 -20.86
CA LEU A 453 -2.00 6.40 -19.98
C LEU A 453 -2.19 7.88 -20.14
N GLN A 454 -2.19 8.33 -21.37
CA GLN A 454 -2.29 9.76 -21.64
C GLN A 454 -3.68 10.29 -21.31
N MET A 455 -4.75 9.53 -21.56
CA MET A 455 -6.11 9.97 -21.20
C MET A 455 -6.31 10.08 -19.68
N ALA A 456 -5.65 9.24 -18.88
CA ALA A 456 -5.66 9.35 -17.43
C ALA A 456 -4.85 10.54 -16.89
N VAL A 457 -3.79 10.94 -17.59
CA VAL A 457 -2.91 12.06 -17.20
C VAL A 457 -3.48 13.43 -17.65
N GLN A 458 -4.30 13.47 -18.70
CA GLN A 458 -4.80 14.72 -19.32
C GLN A 458 -6.17 15.21 -18.79
N GLY A 459 -6.68 14.65 -17.69
CA GLY A 459 -7.89 15.18 -17.04
C GLY A 459 -9.21 14.88 -17.77
N ALA A 460 -9.25 13.87 -18.64
CA ALA A 460 -10.53 13.24 -18.97
C ALA A 460 -11.09 12.68 -17.65
N SER A 461 -12.23 13.20 -17.21
CA SER A 461 -12.82 12.97 -15.89
C SER A 461 -13.30 11.52 -15.62
N GLN A 462 -12.80 10.54 -16.39
CA GLN A 462 -13.40 9.21 -16.52
C GLN A 462 -12.42 8.09 -16.90
N VAL A 463 -11.13 8.18 -16.60
CA VAL A 463 -10.17 7.14 -17.05
C VAL A 463 -9.49 6.46 -15.88
N THR A 464 -9.59 5.13 -15.90
CA THR A 464 -9.12 4.22 -14.86
C THR A 464 -8.17 3.20 -15.46
N TRP A 465 -7.19 2.82 -14.65
CA TRP A 465 -6.09 1.98 -15.02
C TRP A 465 -6.30 0.57 -14.49
N GLY A 466 -6.23 -0.44 -15.37
CA GLY A 466 -6.06 -1.82 -14.92
C GLY A 466 -7.16 -2.80 -15.29
N PHE A 467 -7.76 -2.71 -16.48
CA PHE A 467 -8.66 -3.77 -16.99
C PHE A 467 -8.04 -5.16 -16.92
N GLU A 468 -6.75 -5.31 -17.28
CA GLU A 468 -6.02 -6.58 -17.15
C GLU A 468 -6.00 -7.09 -15.71
N ARG A 469 -5.81 -6.20 -14.72
CA ARG A 469 -5.81 -6.58 -13.30
C ARG A 469 -7.20 -6.91 -12.77
N VAL A 470 -8.23 -6.17 -13.19
CA VAL A 470 -9.62 -6.49 -12.85
C VAL A 470 -9.98 -7.86 -13.38
N LEU A 471 -9.56 -8.18 -14.61
CA LEU A 471 -9.73 -9.50 -15.21
C LEU A 471 -8.92 -10.57 -14.47
N ASP A 472 -7.68 -10.30 -14.06
CA ASP A 472 -6.89 -11.22 -13.23
C ASP A 472 -7.60 -11.55 -11.91
N VAL A 473 -8.18 -10.56 -11.23
CA VAL A 473 -8.99 -10.78 -10.03
C VAL A 473 -10.22 -11.65 -10.35
N CYS A 474 -10.96 -11.33 -11.41
CA CYS A 474 -12.08 -12.16 -11.85
C CYS A 474 -11.65 -13.61 -12.07
N PHE A 475 -10.51 -13.79 -12.72
CA PHE A 475 -9.99 -15.07 -13.15
C PHE A 475 -9.35 -15.92 -12.03
N ASN A 476 -8.79 -15.28 -11.01
CA ASN A 476 -8.18 -15.96 -9.88
C ASN A 476 -9.20 -16.37 -8.82
N HIS A 477 -10.35 -15.68 -8.76
CA HIS A 477 -11.34 -15.89 -7.71
C HIS A 477 -12.63 -16.56 -8.18
N ALA A 478 -12.93 -16.60 -9.48
CA ALA A 478 -14.08 -17.33 -10.00
C ALA A 478 -13.97 -18.83 -9.65
N VAL A 479 -15.05 -19.36 -9.06
CA VAL A 479 -15.15 -20.77 -8.63
C VAL A 479 -15.86 -21.63 -9.69
N GLY A 480 -16.43 -20.98 -10.72
CA GLY A 480 -17.08 -21.60 -11.87
C GLY A 480 -16.83 -20.78 -13.14
N TRP A 481 -17.03 -21.42 -14.30
CA TRP A 481 -16.74 -20.86 -15.62
C TRP A 481 -17.95 -20.96 -16.57
N GLU A 482 -19.15 -21.19 -16.05
CA GLU A 482 -20.34 -21.33 -16.90
C GLU A 482 -20.90 -19.96 -17.27
N HIS A 483 -21.30 -19.18 -16.27
CA HIS A 483 -22.03 -17.93 -16.48
C HIS A 483 -21.34 -16.72 -15.84
N ALA A 484 -21.05 -15.70 -16.63
CA ALA A 484 -20.58 -14.40 -16.15
C ALA A 484 -21.49 -13.24 -16.59
N LEU A 485 -21.64 -12.24 -15.72
CA LEU A 485 -22.34 -10.99 -15.98
C LEU A 485 -21.35 -9.81 -15.88
N ASP A 486 -21.29 -8.99 -16.92
CA ASP A 486 -20.52 -7.74 -16.97
C ASP A 486 -21.49 -6.56 -16.94
N VAL A 487 -21.58 -5.90 -15.79
CA VAL A 487 -22.51 -4.80 -15.51
C VAL A 487 -21.87 -3.47 -15.89
N GLY A 488 -22.57 -2.70 -16.73
CA GLY A 488 -22.00 -1.50 -17.33
C GLY A 488 -20.91 -1.86 -18.33
N CYS A 489 -21.18 -2.83 -19.21
CA CYS A 489 -20.17 -3.40 -20.10
C CYS A 489 -19.62 -2.40 -21.13
N ALA A 490 -20.26 -1.23 -21.29
CA ALA A 490 -19.98 -0.24 -22.31
C ALA A 490 -19.82 -0.91 -23.68
N VAL A 491 -18.69 -0.69 -24.35
CA VAL A 491 -18.36 -1.23 -25.68
C VAL A 491 -17.84 -2.68 -25.65
N GLY A 492 -18.00 -3.38 -24.52
CA GLY A 492 -17.87 -4.84 -24.40
C GLY A 492 -16.47 -5.37 -24.12
N GLY A 493 -15.48 -4.53 -23.78
CA GLY A 493 -14.09 -5.00 -23.66
C GLY A 493 -13.89 -6.08 -22.59
N ASN A 494 -14.48 -5.90 -21.40
CA ASN A 494 -14.43 -6.90 -20.34
C ASN A 494 -15.24 -8.15 -20.70
N THR A 495 -16.44 -7.97 -21.26
CA THR A 495 -17.29 -9.05 -21.76
C THR A 495 -16.53 -9.98 -22.73
N PHE A 496 -15.82 -9.41 -23.72
CA PHE A 496 -15.00 -10.20 -24.63
C PHE A 496 -13.81 -10.87 -23.92
N ALA A 497 -13.14 -10.18 -23.00
CA ALA A 497 -12.02 -10.77 -22.28
C ALA A 497 -12.45 -11.96 -21.41
N LEU A 498 -13.57 -11.84 -20.67
CA LEU A 498 -14.14 -12.91 -19.85
C LEU A 498 -14.51 -14.15 -20.68
N SER A 499 -14.94 -13.97 -21.93
CA SER A 499 -15.33 -15.08 -22.83
C SER A 499 -14.19 -16.04 -23.18
N SER A 500 -12.94 -15.64 -22.90
CA SER A 500 -11.78 -16.53 -23.03
C SER A 500 -11.84 -17.74 -22.08
N ARG A 501 -12.54 -17.61 -20.94
CA ARG A 501 -12.69 -18.68 -19.95
C ARG A 501 -14.15 -19.08 -19.71
N PHE A 502 -15.06 -18.12 -19.63
CA PHE A 502 -16.48 -18.38 -19.37
C PHE A 502 -17.21 -18.92 -20.62
N GLN A 503 -18.15 -19.85 -20.43
CA GLN A 503 -18.97 -20.42 -21.52
C GLN A 503 -20.06 -19.46 -22.01
N HIS A 504 -20.61 -18.66 -21.11
CA HIS A 504 -21.65 -17.68 -21.40
C HIS A 504 -21.36 -16.38 -20.66
N VAL A 505 -21.14 -15.28 -21.39
CA VAL A 505 -20.90 -13.96 -20.82
C VAL A 505 -21.96 -12.99 -21.32
N VAL A 506 -22.71 -12.39 -20.39
CA VAL A 506 -23.68 -11.36 -20.73
C VAL A 506 -23.13 -9.99 -20.34
N GLY A 507 -22.98 -9.10 -21.32
CA GLY A 507 -22.68 -7.69 -21.09
C GLY A 507 -23.97 -6.87 -21.10
N VAL A 508 -24.21 -6.09 -20.05
CA VAL A 508 -25.37 -5.19 -19.98
C VAL A 508 -24.93 -3.74 -19.81
N ASP A 509 -25.58 -2.85 -20.55
CA ASP A 509 -25.41 -1.40 -20.41
C ASP A 509 -26.73 -0.71 -20.74
N THR A 510 -26.97 0.46 -20.14
CA THR A 510 -28.13 1.28 -20.47
C THR A 510 -27.97 2.01 -21.80
N SER A 511 -26.74 2.19 -22.29
CA SER A 511 -26.49 2.95 -23.50
C SER A 511 -26.68 2.11 -24.76
N HIS A 512 -27.56 2.58 -25.64
CA HIS A 512 -27.82 1.92 -26.92
C HIS A 512 -26.61 2.02 -27.84
N ALA A 513 -25.97 3.20 -27.92
CA ALA A 513 -24.79 3.42 -28.74
C ALA A 513 -23.61 2.49 -28.37
N PHE A 514 -23.38 2.29 -27.07
CA PHE A 514 -22.34 1.36 -26.59
C PHE A 514 -22.64 -0.09 -26.94
N ILE A 515 -23.87 -0.56 -26.68
CA ILE A 515 -24.28 -1.93 -27.01
C ILE A 515 -24.24 -2.17 -28.52
N GLN A 516 -24.61 -1.18 -29.34
CA GLN A 516 -24.51 -1.28 -30.80
C GLN A 516 -23.05 -1.41 -31.25
N ALA A 517 -22.11 -0.68 -30.64
CA ALA A 517 -20.68 -0.82 -30.92
C ALA A 517 -20.15 -2.20 -30.50
N ALA A 518 -20.54 -2.71 -29.32
CA ALA A 518 -20.19 -4.05 -28.84
C ALA A 518 -20.71 -5.16 -29.77
N CYS A 519 -21.98 -5.09 -30.19
CA CYS A 519 -22.57 -6.01 -31.17
C CYS A 519 -21.88 -5.92 -32.54
N SER A 520 -21.43 -4.74 -32.94
CA SER A 520 -20.66 -4.57 -34.18
C SER A 520 -19.30 -5.26 -34.07
N LEU A 521 -18.55 -4.99 -33.00
CA LEU A 521 -17.29 -5.68 -32.67
C LEU A 521 -17.46 -7.20 -32.58
N GLN A 522 -18.57 -7.69 -32.03
CA GLN A 522 -18.86 -9.13 -31.97
C GLN A 522 -18.96 -9.76 -33.36
N ARG A 523 -19.57 -9.06 -34.33
CA ARG A 523 -19.74 -9.55 -35.71
C ARG A 523 -18.48 -9.39 -36.54
N THR A 524 -17.83 -8.23 -36.45
CA THR A 524 -16.72 -7.85 -37.35
C THR A 524 -15.34 -8.12 -36.77
N LYS A 525 -15.24 -8.41 -35.46
CA LYS A 525 -14.00 -8.55 -34.67
C LYS A 525 -13.16 -7.29 -34.56
N SER A 526 -13.35 -6.32 -35.44
CA SER A 526 -12.75 -4.99 -35.37
C SER A 526 -13.71 -3.89 -35.81
N LEU A 527 -13.53 -2.70 -35.26
CA LEU A 527 -14.36 -1.53 -35.54
C LEU A 527 -13.50 -0.27 -35.62
N PRO A 528 -13.54 0.50 -36.72
CA PRO A 528 -12.81 1.76 -36.81
C PRO A 528 -13.49 2.85 -35.96
N TYR A 529 -12.70 3.74 -35.38
CA TYR A 529 -13.18 4.91 -34.64
C TYR A 529 -12.23 6.10 -34.78
N LEU A 530 -12.73 7.29 -34.46
CA LEU A 530 -12.00 8.55 -34.61
C LEU A 530 -11.71 9.20 -33.27
N LEU A 531 -10.45 9.56 -33.02
CA LEU A 531 -10.05 10.26 -31.80
C LEU A 531 -10.05 11.78 -31.97
N PRO A 532 -10.62 12.54 -31.01
CA PRO A 532 -10.45 14.00 -30.96
C PRO A 532 -9.00 14.37 -30.57
N GLY A 533 -8.34 15.22 -31.37
CA GLY A 533 -6.98 15.73 -31.12
C GLY A 533 -6.63 16.91 -32.03
N ARG A 534 -5.34 17.32 -32.13
CA ARG A 534 -4.86 18.34 -33.11
C ARG A 534 -4.88 17.84 -34.58
N GLY A 535 -5.84 16.96 -34.90
CA GLY A 535 -6.05 16.23 -36.13
C GLY A 535 -6.99 15.05 -35.84
N VAL A 536 -7.90 14.73 -36.74
CA VAL A 536 -8.75 13.53 -36.64
C VAL A 536 -7.87 12.32 -36.92
N GLN A 537 -7.59 11.50 -35.91
CA GLN A 537 -6.81 10.27 -36.06
C GLN A 537 -7.76 9.07 -36.10
N GLU A 538 -7.70 8.31 -37.19
CA GLU A 538 -8.41 7.03 -37.31
C GLU A 538 -7.64 5.94 -36.55
N SER A 539 -8.37 5.14 -35.79
CA SER A 539 -7.85 3.99 -35.06
C SER A 539 -8.83 2.82 -35.15
N TRP A 540 -8.43 1.65 -34.67
CA TRP A 540 -9.18 0.41 -34.77
C TRP A 540 -9.31 -0.26 -33.41
N ALA A 541 -10.54 -0.50 -32.99
CA ALA A 541 -10.83 -1.38 -31.86
C ALA A 541 -10.78 -2.82 -32.37
N SER A 542 -10.05 -3.69 -31.69
CA SER A 542 -9.97 -5.11 -32.05
C SER A 542 -10.19 -5.94 -30.80
N ILE A 543 -11.07 -6.93 -30.88
CA ILE A 543 -11.32 -7.83 -29.76
C ILE A 543 -10.04 -8.60 -29.37
N PRO A 544 -9.85 -8.98 -28.08
CA PRO A 544 -8.68 -9.74 -27.64
C PRO A 544 -8.53 -11.06 -28.41
N ARG A 545 -7.29 -11.45 -28.75
CA ARG A 545 -7.02 -12.65 -29.57
C ARG A 545 -7.62 -13.96 -29.02
N ASN A 546 -7.70 -14.09 -27.69
CA ASN A 546 -8.20 -15.29 -27.01
C ASN A 546 -9.70 -15.22 -26.66
N SER A 547 -10.40 -14.15 -27.06
CA SER A 547 -11.83 -14.02 -26.83
C SER A 547 -12.64 -14.97 -27.73
N GLN A 548 -13.83 -15.35 -27.25
CA GLN A 548 -14.79 -16.18 -27.97
C GLN A 548 -16.10 -15.38 -28.14
N PRO A 549 -16.23 -14.53 -29.19
CA PRO A 549 -17.40 -13.67 -29.37
C PRO A 549 -18.73 -14.40 -29.42
N SER A 550 -18.75 -15.67 -29.86
CA SER A 550 -19.96 -16.51 -29.88
C SER A 550 -20.49 -16.86 -28.48
N ARG A 551 -19.67 -16.71 -27.44
CA ARG A 551 -20.05 -16.90 -26.03
C ARG A 551 -20.59 -15.62 -25.38
N CYS A 552 -20.49 -14.48 -26.08
CA CYS A 552 -20.96 -13.19 -25.57
C CYS A 552 -22.41 -12.93 -25.99
N SER A 553 -23.17 -12.27 -25.12
CA SER A 553 -24.46 -11.68 -25.46
C SER A 553 -24.51 -10.27 -24.88
N PHE A 554 -25.08 -9.33 -25.63
CA PHE A 554 -25.16 -7.93 -25.21
C PHE A 554 -26.62 -7.50 -25.12
N ALA A 555 -26.99 -6.83 -24.03
CA ALA A 555 -28.34 -6.32 -23.83
C ALA A 555 -28.33 -4.85 -23.41
N CYS A 556 -29.16 -4.06 -24.08
CA CYS A 556 -29.41 -2.66 -23.73
C CYS A 556 -30.53 -2.60 -22.68
N VAL A 557 -30.17 -2.69 -21.41
CA VAL A 557 -31.12 -2.81 -20.29
C VAL A 557 -30.57 -2.12 -19.04
N ASP A 558 -31.45 -1.63 -18.18
CA ASP A 558 -31.05 -1.30 -16.82
C ASP A 558 -30.71 -2.58 -16.07
N VAL A 559 -29.55 -2.62 -15.41
CA VAL A 559 -29.12 -3.79 -14.65
C VAL A 559 -30.12 -4.16 -13.55
N MET A 560 -30.85 -3.18 -12.99
CA MET A 560 -31.89 -3.43 -12.00
C MET A 560 -33.02 -4.29 -12.56
N ASP A 561 -33.37 -4.11 -13.83
CA ASP A 561 -34.42 -4.86 -14.50
C ASP A 561 -33.91 -6.23 -14.96
N PHE A 562 -32.64 -6.32 -15.35
CA PHE A 562 -32.01 -7.55 -15.82
C PHE A 562 -31.91 -8.65 -14.75
N MET A 563 -31.72 -8.27 -13.48
CA MET A 563 -31.54 -9.20 -12.36
C MET A 563 -32.80 -10.01 -12.01
N HIS A 564 -33.97 -9.59 -12.49
CA HIS A 564 -35.24 -10.29 -12.27
C HIS A 564 -35.48 -11.46 -13.25
N SER A 565 -34.55 -11.73 -14.17
CA SER A 565 -34.68 -12.77 -15.21
C SER A 565 -34.49 -14.22 -14.72
N GLY A 566 -34.12 -14.42 -13.45
CA GLY A 566 -33.98 -15.77 -12.85
C GLY A 566 -32.65 -16.47 -13.10
N SER A 567 -31.73 -15.87 -13.86
CA SER A 567 -30.39 -16.40 -14.12
C SER A 567 -29.50 -16.39 -12.86
N ARG A 568 -28.56 -17.34 -12.76
CA ARG A 568 -27.52 -17.40 -11.73
C ARG A 568 -26.15 -17.31 -12.37
N PHE A 569 -25.25 -16.53 -11.79
CA PHE A 569 -23.92 -16.25 -12.32
C PHE A 569 -22.83 -16.75 -11.38
N ASP A 570 -21.78 -17.32 -11.95
CA ASP A 570 -20.56 -17.71 -11.24
C ASP A 570 -19.66 -16.50 -11.01
N LEU A 571 -19.80 -15.46 -11.84
CA LEU A 571 -19.11 -14.18 -11.69
C LEU A 571 -20.04 -13.02 -12.06
N ILE A 572 -20.11 -11.99 -11.22
CA ILE A 572 -20.69 -10.69 -11.55
C ILE A 572 -19.58 -9.63 -11.44
N LEU A 573 -19.24 -9.01 -12.57
CA LEU A 573 -18.29 -7.89 -12.64
C LEU A 573 -19.06 -6.58 -12.74
N ALA A 574 -18.75 -5.61 -11.89
CA ALA A 574 -19.23 -4.24 -12.00
C ALA A 574 -18.03 -3.28 -11.99
N CYS A 575 -17.54 -2.97 -13.18
CA CYS A 575 -16.38 -2.10 -13.39
C CYS A 575 -16.84 -0.69 -13.79
N ASN A 576 -16.42 0.32 -13.03
CA ASN A 576 -16.73 1.74 -13.18
C ASN A 576 -18.22 2.12 -13.17
N VAL A 577 -19.10 1.20 -12.77
CA VAL A 577 -20.56 1.39 -12.85
C VAL A 577 -21.24 1.62 -11.50
N LEU A 578 -20.69 1.14 -10.38
CA LEU A 578 -21.40 1.16 -9.08
C LEU A 578 -21.84 2.57 -8.66
N CYS A 579 -20.93 3.56 -8.76
CA CYS A 579 -21.21 4.95 -8.45
C CYS A 579 -22.02 5.70 -9.53
N ARG A 580 -22.59 4.97 -10.51
CA ARG A 580 -23.47 5.45 -11.57
C ARG A 580 -24.84 4.79 -11.53
N LEU A 581 -25.05 3.84 -10.62
CA LEU A 581 -26.36 3.21 -10.43
C LEU A 581 -27.30 4.19 -9.74
N ARG A 582 -28.57 4.18 -10.14
CA ARG A 582 -29.62 5.00 -9.53
C ARG A 582 -29.91 4.58 -8.09
N THR A 583 -29.95 3.26 -7.84
CA THR A 583 -30.25 2.67 -6.52
C THR A 583 -29.21 1.61 -6.15
N PRO A 584 -27.94 2.00 -5.92
CA PRO A 584 -26.82 1.08 -5.71
C PRO A 584 -27.06 0.13 -4.53
N ARG A 585 -27.75 0.58 -3.48
CA ARG A 585 -28.12 -0.27 -2.33
C ARG A 585 -29.09 -1.38 -2.70
N SER A 586 -30.08 -1.07 -3.53
CA SER A 586 -31.07 -2.05 -4.01
C SER A 586 -30.37 -3.09 -4.89
N TRP A 587 -29.50 -2.64 -5.79
CA TRP A 587 -28.70 -3.51 -6.64
C TRP A 587 -27.80 -4.46 -5.83
N LEU A 588 -27.04 -3.93 -4.87
CA LEU A 588 -26.18 -4.75 -4.01
C LEU A 588 -27.00 -5.80 -3.23
N SER A 589 -28.22 -5.45 -2.82
CA SER A 589 -29.12 -6.37 -2.11
C SER A 589 -29.65 -7.49 -3.01
N SER A 590 -29.78 -7.27 -4.33
CA SER A 590 -30.26 -8.28 -5.28
C SER A 590 -29.16 -9.23 -5.75
N LEU A 591 -27.88 -8.86 -5.64
CA LEU A 591 -26.73 -9.70 -6.06
C LEU A 591 -26.77 -11.12 -5.48
N ARG A 592 -27.25 -11.25 -4.25
CA ARG A 592 -27.40 -12.56 -3.58
C ARG A 592 -28.24 -13.54 -4.40
N GLU A 593 -29.35 -13.06 -4.97
CA GLU A 593 -30.27 -13.90 -5.71
C GLU A 593 -29.78 -14.15 -7.14
N ALA A 594 -28.83 -13.37 -7.65
CA ALA A 594 -28.27 -13.57 -8.98
C ALA A 594 -26.98 -14.40 -8.98
N LEU A 595 -26.39 -14.74 -7.83
CA LEU A 595 -25.19 -15.54 -7.75
C LEU A 595 -25.47 -17.03 -7.57
N SER A 596 -24.65 -17.87 -8.21
CA SER A 596 -24.49 -19.29 -7.88
C SER A 596 -24.03 -19.47 -6.43
N SER A 597 -24.14 -20.67 -5.86
CA SER A 597 -23.77 -20.96 -4.45
C SER A 597 -22.36 -20.51 -4.07
N ASP A 598 -21.43 -20.60 -5.02
CA ASP A 598 -20.02 -20.23 -4.87
C ASP A 598 -19.63 -19.09 -5.81
N GLY A 599 -20.63 -18.37 -6.32
CA GLY A 599 -20.44 -17.26 -7.24
C GLY A 599 -19.76 -16.07 -6.56
N VAL A 600 -19.05 -15.28 -7.36
CA VAL A 600 -18.24 -14.16 -6.88
C VAL A 600 -18.69 -12.85 -7.50
N VAL A 601 -18.70 -11.77 -6.72
CA VAL A 601 -18.84 -10.41 -7.25
C VAL A 601 -17.52 -9.67 -7.18
N VAL A 602 -17.14 -9.02 -8.28
CA VAL A 602 -16.01 -8.10 -8.37
C VAL A 602 -16.53 -6.70 -8.63
N LEU A 603 -16.31 -5.79 -7.67
CA LEU A 603 -16.67 -4.37 -7.79
C LEU A 603 -15.39 -3.56 -7.96
N ALA A 604 -15.22 -2.88 -9.10
CA ALA A 604 -14.08 -2.01 -9.36
C ALA A 604 -14.60 -0.61 -9.69
N THR A 605 -14.59 0.34 -8.75
CA THR A 605 -15.26 1.64 -8.96
C THR A 605 -14.42 2.80 -8.42
N PRO A 606 -14.46 4.00 -9.06
CA PRO A 606 -13.74 5.19 -8.60
C PRO A 606 -14.46 5.95 -7.48
N TYR A 607 -15.66 5.51 -7.05
CA TYR A 607 -16.45 6.13 -5.97
C TYR A 607 -16.70 7.64 -6.15
N ALA A 608 -16.93 8.09 -7.39
CA ALA A 608 -17.11 9.51 -7.71
C ALA A 608 -18.47 10.11 -7.28
N TRP A 609 -19.50 9.28 -7.07
CA TRP A 609 -20.84 9.63 -6.56
C TRP A 609 -21.44 10.94 -7.10
N LEU A 610 -21.49 11.08 -8.43
CA LEU A 610 -22.01 12.28 -9.06
C LEU A 610 -23.56 12.29 -9.01
N GLU A 611 -24.15 13.35 -8.45
CA GLU A 611 -25.61 13.48 -8.26
C GLU A 611 -26.43 13.32 -9.54
N ALA A 612 -25.87 13.67 -10.70
CA ALA A 612 -26.53 13.50 -12.01
C ALA A 612 -26.73 12.02 -12.41
N TRP A 613 -26.13 11.07 -11.68
CA TRP A 613 -26.29 9.63 -11.89
C TRP A 613 -26.80 8.90 -10.64
N THR A 614 -26.33 9.29 -9.45
CA THR A 614 -26.78 8.73 -8.17
C THR A 614 -27.30 9.85 -7.28
N PRO A 615 -28.62 10.12 -7.28
CA PRO A 615 -29.22 11.15 -6.44
C PRO A 615 -28.94 10.91 -4.94
N ALA A 616 -28.72 11.98 -4.17
CA ALA A 616 -28.58 11.89 -2.72
C ALA A 616 -29.88 11.32 -2.10
N GLU A 617 -29.75 10.32 -1.23
CA GLU A 617 -30.89 9.77 -0.51
C GLU A 617 -31.44 10.81 0.47
N VAL A 618 -32.72 11.15 0.35
CA VAL A 618 -33.43 11.91 1.38
C VAL A 618 -33.80 10.92 2.50
N PRO A 619 -33.37 11.13 3.76
CA PRO A 619 -33.78 10.28 4.86
C PRO A 619 -35.31 10.25 4.92
N ARG A 620 -35.91 9.06 4.85
CA ARG A 620 -37.33 8.92 5.21
C ARG A 620 -37.44 9.36 6.66
N MET A 621 -38.12 10.49 6.91
CA MET A 621 -38.60 10.79 8.25
C MET A 621 -39.46 9.60 8.66
N GLU A 622 -39.00 8.86 9.68
CA GLU A 622 -39.81 7.83 10.31
C GLU A 622 -41.11 8.48 10.75
N GLU A 623 -42.23 8.02 10.17
CA GLU A 623 -43.54 8.27 10.74
C GLU A 623 -43.48 7.79 12.19
N LYS A 624 -43.54 8.75 13.12
CA LYS A 624 -43.78 8.49 14.54
C LYS A 624 -45.04 7.62 14.63
N ARG A 625 -44.87 6.32 14.81
CA ARG A 625 -45.93 5.44 15.29
C ARG A 625 -46.19 5.85 16.74
N THR A 626 -47.36 6.47 16.93
CA THR A 626 -48.05 6.67 18.20
C THR A 626 -48.24 5.38 18.96
#